data_AF-A0A418HKN4-F1
#
_entry.id   AF-A0A418HKN4-F1
#
_cell.length_a   1.000
_cell.length_b   1.000
_cell.length_c   1.000
_cell.angle_alpha   90.00
_cell.angle_beta   90.00
_cell.angle_gamma   90.00
#
_symmetry.space_group_name_H-M   'P 1'
#
loop_
_entity.id
_entity.type
_entity.pdbx_description
1 polymer ?
#
loop_
_entity_poly.entity_id
_entity_poly.type
_entity_poly.pdbx_seq_one_letter_code
_entity_poly.pdbx_strand_id
1 'polypeptide(L)'
;TVSEVTSESPQISGTAEAGSTVKVELPNGTELTGVADDQGNYTIDFPANKKFNGGESIKVTSTDASGNKSDEKVIDVKDTTPPVAPTVSEVTSESTQITGTGEPGSTVKVELPDGTELTGVADDQGNYTIDLPDNKKFNGGESIKITSTDASGNKSDEAIVEVKDTTPPAAPTVSEVTSESTQVTGTGEPGSTVKVELPDGTELKGVADDQGNYTIDLPSNKKFNGGESVKVTSTDASGNKSDEKVIDVKDTTPPVAPTVSEVTSESTQVTGTGEPGSTVKVELPDGTVLDGVTDDQGNYTIDLPTNKKFNGGEQLKVTSTDASGNKSDEKVIDVKDTTPPVAPTVSEVTSESPQVSGTAEAGSTVKVELPNGTELTGVADDQGNYTIDLPANQKFRG
;
A
#
# COMPACT_ATOMS: atom_id res chain seq x y z
N THR A 1 -58.39 1.57 -55.88
CA THR A 1 -57.28 2.20 -55.13
C THR A 1 -56.27 1.14 -54.71
N VAL A 2 -55.16 1.53 -54.08
CA VAL A 2 -54.15 0.61 -53.55
C VAL A 2 -53.80 1.12 -52.16
N SER A 3 -53.75 0.23 -51.17
CA SER A 3 -53.35 0.50 -49.78
C SER A 3 -51.86 0.80 -49.66
N GLU A 4 -51.41 1.34 -48.52
CA GLU A 4 -49.98 1.51 -48.22
C GLU A 4 -49.27 0.14 -48.21
N VAL A 5 -48.05 0.11 -48.77
CA VAL A 5 -47.18 -1.07 -48.77
C VAL A 5 -45.90 -0.70 -48.02
N THR A 6 -45.48 -1.57 -47.12
CA THR A 6 -44.28 -1.40 -46.29
C THR A 6 -43.24 -2.48 -46.62
N SER A 7 -41.99 -2.28 -46.17
CA SER A 7 -40.89 -3.25 -46.33
C SER A 7 -41.19 -4.65 -45.77
N GLU A 8 -42.12 -4.75 -44.82
CA GLU A 8 -42.56 -5.98 -44.15
C GLU A 8 -44.00 -6.41 -44.53
N SER A 9 -44.65 -5.74 -45.50
CA SER A 9 -45.99 -6.13 -45.94
C SER A 9 -45.98 -7.51 -46.61
N PRO A 10 -46.83 -8.48 -46.19
CA PRO A 10 -46.88 -9.81 -46.80
C PRO A 10 -47.74 -9.87 -48.08
N GLN A 11 -48.57 -8.85 -48.30
CA GLN A 11 -49.56 -8.78 -49.37
C GLN A 11 -49.83 -7.32 -49.74
N ILE A 12 -50.39 -7.12 -50.93
CA ILE A 12 -50.92 -5.83 -51.38
C ILE A 12 -52.44 -5.94 -51.53
N SER A 13 -53.14 -4.91 -51.05
CA SER A 13 -54.59 -4.84 -51.12
C SER A 13 -55.06 -3.50 -51.68
N GLY A 14 -56.33 -3.46 -52.07
CA GLY A 14 -56.95 -2.25 -52.54
C GLY A 14 -58.34 -2.50 -53.11
N THR A 15 -58.77 -1.61 -53.98
CA THR A 15 -60.03 -1.75 -54.71
C THR A 15 -59.85 -1.62 -56.22
N ALA A 16 -60.64 -2.35 -56.99
CA ALA A 16 -60.75 -2.21 -58.43
C ALA A 16 -62.21 -2.46 -58.83
N GLU A 17 -62.53 -2.36 -60.12
CA GLU A 17 -63.85 -2.76 -60.62
C GLU A 17 -64.10 -4.24 -60.30
N ALA A 18 -65.29 -4.57 -59.80
CA ALA A 18 -65.63 -5.94 -59.43
C ALA A 18 -65.43 -6.91 -60.60
N GLY A 19 -64.73 -8.03 -60.36
CA GLY A 19 -64.38 -9.01 -61.39
C GLY A 19 -63.24 -8.61 -62.34
N SER A 20 -62.65 -7.42 -62.20
CA SER A 20 -61.47 -7.04 -62.98
C SER A 20 -60.21 -7.79 -62.54
N THR A 21 -59.30 -8.05 -63.49
CA THR A 21 -57.98 -8.62 -63.20
C THR A 21 -57.03 -7.52 -62.77
N VAL A 22 -56.49 -7.60 -61.57
CA VAL A 22 -55.48 -6.69 -61.03
C VAL A 22 -54.10 -7.27 -61.28
N LYS A 23 -53.22 -6.49 -61.90
CA LYS A 23 -51.82 -6.82 -62.17
C LYS A 23 -50.92 -5.93 -61.33
N VAL A 24 -49.99 -6.55 -60.61
CA VAL A 24 -48.99 -5.90 -59.75
C VAL A 24 -47.61 -6.23 -60.29
N GLU A 25 -46.84 -5.23 -60.69
CA GLU A 25 -45.44 -5.36 -61.11
C GLU A 25 -44.55 -4.95 -59.94
N LEU A 26 -43.75 -5.90 -59.45
CA LEU A 26 -42.78 -5.72 -58.36
C LEU A 26 -41.52 -4.98 -58.86
N PRO A 27 -40.69 -4.45 -57.96
CA PRO A 27 -39.50 -3.66 -58.33
C PRO A 27 -38.48 -4.42 -59.20
N ASN A 28 -38.44 -5.76 -59.08
CA ASN A 28 -37.59 -6.63 -59.88
C ASN A 28 -38.22 -7.04 -61.24
N GLY A 29 -39.36 -6.47 -61.61
CA GLY A 29 -40.12 -6.79 -62.83
C GLY A 29 -41.00 -8.05 -62.73
N THR A 30 -41.09 -8.70 -61.56
CA THR A 30 -41.99 -9.84 -61.37
C THR A 30 -43.44 -9.37 -61.39
N GLU A 31 -44.29 -10.05 -62.16
CA GLU A 31 -45.72 -9.72 -62.25
C GLU A 31 -46.55 -10.71 -61.42
N LEU A 32 -47.44 -10.17 -60.58
CA LEU A 32 -48.43 -10.91 -59.83
C LEU A 32 -49.83 -10.51 -60.33
N THR A 33 -50.77 -11.44 -60.28
CA THR A 33 -52.15 -11.18 -60.70
C THR A 33 -53.15 -11.65 -59.64
N GLY A 34 -54.21 -10.88 -59.45
CA GLY A 34 -55.38 -11.25 -58.66
C GLY A 34 -56.66 -10.78 -59.35
N VAL A 35 -57.81 -11.13 -58.78
CA VAL A 35 -59.11 -10.69 -59.27
C VAL A 35 -59.82 -9.95 -58.14
N ALA A 36 -60.45 -8.82 -58.45
CA ALA A 36 -61.28 -8.11 -57.48
C ALA A 36 -62.59 -8.87 -57.24
N ASP A 37 -62.99 -9.00 -55.98
CA ASP A 37 -64.25 -9.65 -55.57
C ASP A 37 -65.49 -8.86 -56.05
N ASP A 38 -66.68 -9.39 -55.77
CA ASP A 38 -67.96 -8.76 -56.15
C ASP A 38 -68.19 -7.41 -55.48
N GLN A 39 -67.45 -7.12 -54.40
CA GLN A 39 -67.45 -5.84 -53.69
C GLN A 39 -66.33 -4.90 -54.17
N GLY A 40 -65.52 -5.35 -55.14
CA GLY A 40 -64.41 -4.61 -55.72
C GLY A 40 -63.13 -4.63 -54.90
N ASN A 41 -63.00 -5.46 -53.85
CA ASN A 41 -61.76 -5.58 -53.09
C ASN A 41 -60.84 -6.61 -53.72
N TYR A 42 -59.53 -6.38 -53.68
CA TYR A 42 -58.55 -7.39 -54.06
C TYR A 42 -57.45 -7.48 -53.01
N THR A 43 -56.86 -8.68 -52.92
CA THR A 43 -55.69 -8.97 -52.12
C THR A 43 -54.80 -9.90 -52.94
N ILE A 44 -53.51 -9.57 -53.02
CA ILE A 44 -52.50 -10.35 -53.76
C ILE A 44 -51.32 -10.57 -52.80
N ASP A 45 -51.04 -11.83 -52.50
CA ASP A 45 -49.90 -12.21 -51.67
C ASP A 45 -48.58 -11.95 -52.40
N PHE A 46 -47.61 -11.39 -51.70
CA PHE A 46 -46.26 -11.32 -52.22
C PHE A 46 -45.56 -12.68 -52.11
N PRO A 47 -44.53 -12.95 -52.94
CA PRO A 47 -43.74 -14.17 -52.82
C PRO A 47 -43.18 -14.32 -51.40
N ALA A 48 -43.28 -15.54 -50.84
CA ALA A 48 -42.78 -15.83 -49.50
C ALA A 48 -41.29 -15.43 -49.35
N ASN A 49 -40.94 -14.85 -48.20
CA ASN A 49 -39.61 -14.33 -47.86
C ASN A 49 -39.12 -13.14 -48.72
N LYS A 50 -39.98 -12.53 -49.53
CA LYS A 50 -39.63 -11.28 -50.21
C LYS A 50 -39.70 -10.12 -49.22
N LYS A 51 -38.54 -9.57 -48.87
CA LYS A 51 -38.44 -8.24 -48.26
C LYS A 51 -38.28 -7.19 -49.35
N PHE A 52 -39.01 -6.09 -49.21
CA PHE A 52 -38.82 -4.93 -50.05
C PHE A 52 -37.89 -3.95 -49.35
N ASN A 53 -37.07 -3.25 -50.12
CA ASN A 53 -36.31 -2.14 -49.57
C ASN A 53 -37.20 -0.89 -49.58
N GLY A 54 -37.04 -0.04 -48.57
CA GLY A 54 -37.62 1.28 -48.57
C GLY A 54 -37.33 2.06 -49.86
N GLY A 55 -38.34 2.74 -50.39
CA GLY A 55 -38.21 3.53 -51.63
C GLY A 55 -38.24 2.72 -52.92
N GLU A 56 -38.37 1.40 -52.87
CA GLU A 56 -38.70 0.60 -54.05
C GLU A 56 -40.13 0.92 -54.55
N SER A 57 -40.36 0.91 -55.86
CA SER A 57 -41.67 1.22 -56.43
C SER A 57 -42.39 -0.02 -56.96
N ILE A 58 -43.67 -0.17 -56.61
CA ILE A 58 -44.60 -1.19 -57.09
C ILE A 58 -45.62 -0.53 -58.02
N LYS A 59 -45.91 -1.14 -59.17
CA LYS A 59 -46.89 -0.63 -60.13
C LYS A 59 -48.12 -1.51 -60.14
N VAL A 60 -49.30 -0.90 -60.14
CA VAL A 60 -50.59 -1.61 -60.13
C VAL A 60 -51.47 -1.10 -61.27
N THR A 61 -52.05 -2.03 -62.02
CA THR A 61 -53.06 -1.77 -63.06
C THR A 61 -54.20 -2.78 -62.93
N SER A 62 -55.40 -2.42 -63.38
CA SER A 62 -56.52 -3.37 -63.51
C SER A 62 -57.05 -3.41 -64.93
N THR A 63 -57.51 -4.58 -65.36
CA THR A 63 -58.15 -4.78 -66.67
C THR A 63 -59.55 -5.35 -66.47
N ASP A 64 -60.58 -4.69 -66.98
CA ASP A 64 -61.96 -5.15 -66.90
C ASP A 64 -62.22 -6.38 -67.79
N ALA A 65 -63.41 -6.97 -67.70
CA ALA A 65 -63.79 -8.14 -68.51
C ALA A 65 -63.88 -7.85 -70.02
N SER A 66 -63.99 -6.57 -70.41
CA SER A 66 -64.01 -6.13 -71.81
C SER A 66 -62.61 -5.82 -72.36
N GLY A 67 -61.57 -5.92 -71.52
CA GLY A 67 -60.17 -5.66 -71.89
C GLY A 67 -59.74 -4.19 -71.73
N ASN A 68 -60.54 -3.32 -71.11
CA ASN A 68 -60.13 -1.95 -70.84
C ASN A 68 -59.17 -1.90 -69.66
N LYS A 69 -58.03 -1.25 -69.83
CA LYS A 69 -56.98 -1.13 -68.81
C LYS A 69 -57.09 0.21 -68.07
N SER A 70 -56.92 0.19 -66.76
CA SER A 70 -56.80 1.41 -65.95
C SER A 70 -55.49 2.16 -66.20
N ASP A 71 -55.43 3.40 -65.74
CA ASP A 71 -54.15 4.09 -65.54
C ASP A 71 -53.27 3.31 -64.55
N GLU A 72 -51.95 3.46 -64.69
CA GLU A 72 -50.96 2.87 -63.79
C GLU A 72 -50.90 3.67 -62.49
N LYS A 73 -51.00 2.96 -61.35
CA LYS A 73 -50.72 3.53 -60.03
C LYS A 73 -49.36 3.03 -59.54
N VAL A 74 -48.45 3.97 -59.27
CA VAL A 74 -47.15 3.69 -58.64
C VAL A 74 -47.28 3.87 -57.13
N ILE A 75 -46.75 2.92 -56.37
CA ILE A 75 -46.71 2.91 -54.91
C ILE A 75 -45.25 2.78 -54.48
N ASP A 76 -44.75 3.73 -53.70
CA ASP A 76 -43.45 3.60 -53.08
C ASP A 76 -43.59 2.77 -51.80
N VAL A 77 -42.75 1.75 -51.67
CA VAL A 77 -42.65 0.93 -50.47
C VAL A 77 -42.09 1.81 -49.36
N LYS A 78 -42.87 1.94 -48.30
CA LYS A 78 -42.42 2.62 -47.09
C LYS A 78 -41.48 1.72 -46.31
N ASP A 79 -40.33 2.25 -45.97
CA ASP A 79 -39.42 1.55 -45.07
C ASP A 79 -39.98 1.55 -43.65
N THR A 80 -40.02 0.37 -43.05
CA THR A 80 -40.43 0.15 -41.66
C THR A 80 -39.48 -0.80 -40.94
N THR A 81 -38.35 -1.14 -41.56
CA THR A 81 -37.41 -2.15 -41.05
C THR A 81 -36.30 -1.42 -40.29
N PRO A 82 -36.21 -1.56 -38.95
CA PRO A 82 -35.14 -0.92 -38.21
C PRO A 82 -33.75 -1.49 -38.54
N PRO A 83 -32.69 -0.67 -38.36
CA PRO A 83 -31.33 -1.19 -38.33
C PRO A 83 -31.14 -2.26 -37.25
N VAL A 84 -30.13 -3.11 -37.44
CA VAL A 84 -29.62 -3.96 -36.35
C VAL A 84 -29.02 -3.06 -35.27
N ALA A 85 -29.13 -3.47 -33.99
CA ALA A 85 -28.48 -2.77 -32.89
C ALA A 85 -26.97 -2.57 -33.18
N PRO A 86 -26.43 -1.35 -32.98
CA PRO A 86 -25.01 -1.10 -33.21
C PRO A 86 -24.12 -2.01 -32.36
N THR A 87 -22.97 -2.40 -32.90
CA THR A 87 -21.90 -2.97 -32.08
C THR A 87 -21.03 -1.85 -31.53
N VAL A 88 -20.34 -2.11 -30.42
CA VAL A 88 -19.45 -1.14 -29.76
C VAL A 88 -18.16 -1.86 -29.40
N SER A 89 -17.03 -1.18 -29.62
CA SER A 89 -15.70 -1.65 -29.17
C SER A 89 -15.58 -1.52 -27.64
N GLU A 90 -14.53 -2.09 -27.04
CA GLU A 90 -14.28 -1.92 -25.60
C GLU A 90 -14.18 -0.43 -25.25
N VAL A 91 -14.94 0.00 -24.24
CA VAL A 91 -14.89 1.35 -23.69
C VAL A 91 -14.25 1.27 -22.31
N THR A 92 -13.30 2.16 -22.04
CA THR A 92 -12.55 2.23 -20.80
C THR A 92 -12.73 3.58 -20.11
N SER A 93 -12.39 3.68 -18.83
CA SER A 93 -12.40 4.93 -18.06
C SER A 93 -11.56 6.05 -18.70
N GLU A 94 -10.57 5.69 -19.52
CA GLU A 94 -9.66 6.59 -20.23
C GLU A 94 -9.98 6.74 -21.74
N SER A 95 -11.07 6.13 -22.22
CA SER A 95 -11.48 6.26 -23.62
C SER A 95 -11.87 7.70 -23.95
N THR A 96 -11.36 8.22 -25.07
CA THR A 96 -11.70 9.55 -25.59
C THR A 96 -12.70 9.51 -26.74
N GLN A 97 -13.02 8.31 -27.24
CA GLN A 97 -13.95 8.09 -28.35
C GLN A 97 -14.73 6.80 -28.12
N ILE A 98 -15.93 6.73 -28.71
CA ILE A 98 -16.73 5.51 -28.85
C ILE A 98 -16.68 5.08 -30.31
N THR A 99 -16.22 3.86 -30.55
CA THR A 99 -16.12 3.27 -31.89
C THR A 99 -16.93 2.00 -31.99
N GLY A 100 -17.44 1.69 -33.18
CA GLY A 100 -18.19 0.46 -33.40
C GLY A 100 -18.72 0.37 -34.82
N THR A 101 -19.71 -0.51 -35.02
CA THR A 101 -20.38 -0.65 -36.31
C THR A 101 -21.90 -0.51 -36.21
N GLY A 102 -22.51 0.04 -37.26
CA GLY A 102 -23.96 0.16 -37.43
C GLY A 102 -24.33 -0.01 -38.91
N GLU A 103 -25.59 0.19 -39.25
CA GLU A 103 -26.01 0.20 -40.65
C GLU A 103 -25.40 1.40 -41.39
N PRO A 104 -24.78 1.21 -42.57
CA PRO A 104 -24.19 2.31 -43.34
C PRO A 104 -25.15 3.49 -43.55
N GLY A 105 -24.68 4.71 -43.26
CA GLY A 105 -25.47 5.93 -43.38
C GLY A 105 -26.51 6.15 -42.27
N SER A 106 -26.70 5.20 -41.35
CA SER A 106 -27.57 5.41 -40.18
C SER A 106 -26.95 6.39 -39.19
N THR A 107 -27.82 7.16 -38.52
CA THR A 107 -27.42 8.03 -37.40
C THR A 107 -27.28 7.18 -36.15
N VAL A 108 -26.08 7.10 -35.60
CA VAL A 108 -25.79 6.45 -34.32
C VAL A 108 -25.97 7.48 -33.21
N LYS A 109 -26.73 7.12 -32.18
CA LYS A 109 -26.93 7.90 -30.96
C LYS A 109 -26.35 7.15 -29.78
N VAL A 110 -25.47 7.83 -29.04
CA VAL A 110 -24.84 7.36 -27.80
C VAL A 110 -25.41 8.18 -26.64
N GLU A 111 -25.99 7.51 -25.65
CA GLU A 111 -26.43 8.11 -24.40
C GLU A 111 -25.45 7.71 -23.29
N LEU A 112 -24.76 8.71 -22.75
CA LEU A 112 -23.79 8.57 -21.67
C LEU A 112 -24.48 8.34 -20.31
N PRO A 113 -23.76 7.88 -19.28
CA PRO A 113 -24.34 7.55 -17.97
C PRO A 113 -25.04 8.73 -17.27
N ASP A 114 -24.64 9.96 -17.59
CA ASP A 114 -25.25 11.19 -17.07
C ASP A 114 -26.45 11.68 -17.88
N GLY A 115 -26.86 10.94 -18.92
CA GLY A 115 -27.93 11.28 -19.84
C GLY A 115 -27.51 12.20 -20.99
N THR A 116 -26.22 12.55 -21.12
CA THR A 116 -25.73 13.31 -22.27
C THR A 116 -25.87 12.48 -23.54
N GLU A 117 -26.46 13.06 -24.58
CA GLU A 117 -26.64 12.40 -25.88
C GLU A 117 -25.61 12.93 -26.88
N LEU A 118 -24.89 12.02 -27.51
CA LEU A 118 -23.97 12.28 -28.61
C LEU A 118 -24.48 11.58 -29.86
N THR A 119 -24.16 12.13 -31.03
CA THR A 119 -24.54 11.53 -32.31
C THR A 119 -23.36 11.45 -33.26
N GLY A 120 -23.39 10.43 -34.10
CA GLY A 120 -22.48 10.22 -35.22
C GLY A 120 -23.23 9.56 -36.37
N VAL A 121 -22.54 9.36 -37.48
CA VAL A 121 -23.08 8.65 -38.64
C VAL A 121 -22.15 7.49 -38.96
N ALA A 122 -22.72 6.31 -39.22
CA ALA A 122 -21.95 5.19 -39.71
C ALA A 122 -21.54 5.44 -41.18
N ASP A 123 -20.25 5.25 -41.49
CA ASP A 123 -19.72 5.39 -42.84
C ASP A 123 -20.30 4.35 -43.82
N ASP A 124 -19.91 4.42 -45.09
CA ASP A 124 -20.38 3.49 -46.13
C ASP A 124 -20.00 2.02 -45.86
N GLN A 125 -19.01 1.80 -44.98
CA GLN A 125 -18.56 0.48 -44.53
C GLN A 125 -19.23 0.07 -43.20
N GLY A 126 -20.07 0.93 -42.63
CA GLY A 126 -20.79 0.71 -41.39
C GLY A 126 -20.00 1.05 -40.13
N ASN A 127 -18.80 1.64 -40.21
CA ASN A 127 -18.04 2.04 -39.03
C ASN A 127 -18.47 3.42 -38.54
N TYR A 128 -18.51 3.63 -37.24
CA TYR A 128 -18.70 4.95 -36.66
C TYR A 128 -17.63 5.25 -35.61
N THR A 129 -17.37 6.55 -35.42
CA THR A 129 -16.52 7.08 -34.35
C THR A 129 -17.20 8.33 -33.82
N ILE A 130 -17.38 8.40 -32.51
CA ILE A 130 -18.01 9.53 -31.82
C ILE A 130 -17.04 9.99 -30.73
N ASP A 131 -16.60 11.24 -30.82
CA ASP A 131 -15.72 11.85 -29.83
C ASP A 131 -16.44 12.06 -28.50
N LEU A 132 -15.78 11.71 -27.40
CA LEU A 132 -16.27 11.98 -26.06
C LEU A 132 -15.82 13.38 -25.62
N PRO A 133 -16.65 14.13 -24.88
CA PRO A 133 -16.25 15.42 -24.34
C PRO A 133 -15.02 15.32 -23.41
N ASP A 134 -14.00 16.16 -23.62
CA ASP A 134 -12.75 16.15 -22.83
C ASP A 134 -12.94 16.29 -21.31
N ASN A 135 -14.04 16.92 -20.90
CA ASN A 135 -14.38 17.13 -19.49
C ASN A 135 -15.10 15.93 -18.86
N LYS A 136 -15.39 14.88 -19.63
CA LYS A 136 -16.09 13.69 -19.16
C LYS A 136 -15.08 12.60 -18.82
N LYS A 137 -15.06 12.23 -17.54
CA LYS A 137 -14.39 11.03 -17.06
C LYS A 137 -15.44 9.99 -16.76
N PHE A 138 -15.20 8.76 -17.19
CA PHE A 138 -16.05 7.64 -16.84
C PHE A 138 -15.50 6.93 -15.63
N ASN A 139 -16.39 6.46 -14.77
CA ASN A 139 -16.05 5.51 -13.74
C ASN A 139 -16.23 4.09 -14.29
N GLY A 140 -15.41 3.16 -13.80
CA GLY A 140 -15.64 1.74 -14.03
C GLY A 140 -17.06 1.32 -13.67
N GLY A 141 -17.65 0.45 -14.48
CA GLY A 141 -18.99 -0.10 -14.27
C GLY A 141 -20.14 0.81 -14.75
N GLU A 142 -19.85 2.03 -15.21
CA GLU A 142 -20.88 2.87 -15.82
C GLU A 142 -21.37 2.27 -17.14
N SER A 143 -22.66 2.41 -17.45
CA SER A 143 -23.26 1.85 -18.67
C SER A 143 -23.53 2.94 -19.70
N ILE A 144 -23.10 2.72 -20.94
CA ILE A 144 -23.38 3.57 -22.10
C ILE A 144 -24.38 2.85 -22.99
N LYS A 145 -25.38 3.58 -23.49
CA LYS A 145 -26.43 3.04 -24.36
C LYS A 145 -26.26 3.57 -25.78
N ILE A 146 -26.40 2.69 -26.76
CA ILE A 146 -26.19 3.01 -28.17
C ILE A 146 -27.37 2.51 -28.99
N THR A 147 -27.91 3.38 -29.84
CA THR A 147 -28.96 3.05 -30.81
C THR A 147 -28.58 3.62 -32.16
N SER A 148 -29.17 3.09 -33.23
CA SER A 148 -29.07 3.69 -34.56
C SER A 148 -30.45 3.99 -35.13
N THR A 149 -30.51 4.97 -36.01
CA THR A 149 -31.73 5.35 -36.73
C THR A 149 -31.40 5.45 -38.21
N ASP A 150 -32.11 4.71 -39.05
CA ASP A 150 -31.93 4.76 -40.51
C ASP A 150 -32.43 6.09 -41.11
N ALA A 151 -32.26 6.26 -42.42
CA ALA A 151 -32.72 7.43 -43.15
C ALA A 151 -34.25 7.60 -43.17
N SER A 152 -34.99 6.51 -42.92
CA SER A 152 -36.45 6.46 -42.89
C SER A 152 -37.03 6.77 -41.51
N GLY A 153 -36.18 6.87 -40.48
CA GLY A 153 -36.55 7.15 -39.10
C GLY A 153 -36.85 5.92 -38.25
N ASN A 154 -36.57 4.70 -38.72
CA ASN A 154 -36.73 3.50 -37.91
C ASN A 154 -35.55 3.36 -36.95
N LYS A 155 -35.84 3.04 -35.69
CA LYS A 155 -34.84 2.98 -34.61
C LYS A 155 -34.51 1.53 -34.25
N SER A 156 -33.23 1.21 -34.17
CA SER A 156 -32.73 -0.10 -33.74
C SER A 156 -33.08 -0.41 -32.28
N ASP A 157 -32.93 -1.68 -31.91
CA ASP A 157 -32.79 -2.05 -30.50
C ASP A 157 -31.55 -1.37 -29.86
N GLU A 158 -31.53 -1.31 -28.53
CA GLU A 158 -30.46 -0.71 -27.74
C GLU A 158 -29.30 -1.69 -27.52
N ALA A 159 -28.08 -1.24 -27.78
CA ALA A 159 -26.85 -1.87 -27.31
C ALA A 159 -26.37 -1.20 -26.03
N ILE A 160 -25.95 -2.00 -25.05
CA ILE A 160 -25.41 -1.51 -23.77
C ILE A 160 -23.96 -1.98 -23.66
N VAL A 161 -23.05 -1.05 -23.40
CA VAL A 161 -21.64 -1.34 -23.09
C VAL A 161 -21.32 -0.83 -21.70
N GLU A 162 -20.65 -1.66 -20.92
CA GLU A 162 -20.15 -1.28 -19.60
C GLU A 162 -18.73 -0.72 -19.75
N VAL A 163 -18.47 0.43 -19.13
CA VAL A 163 -17.16 1.05 -19.10
C VAL A 163 -16.26 0.21 -18.21
N LYS A 164 -15.16 -0.26 -18.77
CA LYS A 164 -14.13 -0.96 -18.04
C LYS A 164 -13.23 0.03 -17.32
N ASP A 165 -13.04 -0.18 -16.04
CA ASP A 165 -12.06 0.58 -15.28
C ASP A 165 -10.63 0.19 -15.68
N THR A 166 -9.82 1.18 -16.00
CA THR A 166 -8.39 1.00 -16.29
C THR A 166 -7.52 1.98 -15.51
N THR A 167 -8.12 2.76 -14.60
CA THR A 167 -7.45 3.84 -13.90
C THR A 167 -6.92 3.32 -12.57
N PRO A 168 -5.60 3.25 -12.36
CA PRO A 168 -5.07 2.78 -11.09
C PRO A 168 -5.37 3.71 -9.91
N PRO A 169 -5.45 3.17 -8.68
CA PRO A 169 -5.49 4.00 -7.48
C PRO A 169 -4.22 4.85 -7.37
N ALA A 170 -4.30 5.95 -6.63
CA ALA A 170 -3.10 6.66 -6.20
C ALA A 170 -2.22 5.76 -5.30
N ALA A 171 -0.90 5.97 -5.33
CA ALA A 171 0.02 5.29 -4.42
C ALA A 171 -0.40 5.52 -2.95
N PRO A 172 -0.44 4.48 -2.11
CA PRO A 172 -0.81 4.64 -0.71
C PRO A 172 0.11 5.62 0.03
N THR A 173 -0.47 6.39 0.95
CA THR A 173 0.32 7.07 1.97
C THR A 173 0.60 6.09 3.10
N VAL A 174 1.73 6.24 3.78
CA VAL A 174 2.14 5.37 4.87
C VAL A 174 2.63 6.25 6.02
N SER A 175 2.18 5.97 7.24
CA SER A 175 2.71 6.58 8.46
C SER A 175 4.16 6.18 8.69
N GLU A 176 4.86 6.85 9.61
CA GLU A 176 6.22 6.44 10.01
C GLU A 176 6.22 4.98 10.46
N VAL A 177 7.17 4.20 9.94
CA VAL A 177 7.42 2.82 10.36
C VAL A 177 8.75 2.79 11.10
N THR A 178 8.75 2.18 12.28
CA THR A 178 9.92 2.07 13.15
C THR A 178 10.29 0.61 13.43
N SER A 179 11.50 0.37 13.94
CA SER A 179 11.97 -0.97 14.35
C SER A 179 11.06 -1.65 15.38
N GLU A 180 10.32 -0.85 16.16
CA GLU A 180 9.38 -1.31 17.19
C GLU A 180 7.89 -1.27 16.73
N SER A 181 7.62 -0.92 15.47
CA SER A 181 6.25 -0.85 14.97
C SER A 181 5.62 -2.25 14.89
N THR A 182 4.39 -2.37 15.38
CA THR A 182 3.61 -3.62 15.32
C THR A 182 2.61 -3.66 14.17
N GLN A 183 2.46 -2.55 13.44
CA GLN A 183 1.49 -2.39 12.37
C GLN A 183 2.00 -1.35 11.37
N VAL A 184 1.54 -1.47 10.12
CA VAL A 184 1.69 -0.43 9.09
C VAL A 184 0.32 0.22 8.90
N THR A 185 0.26 1.53 9.07
CA THR A 185 -0.95 2.33 8.88
C THR A 185 -0.74 3.37 7.79
N GLY A 186 -1.83 3.84 7.21
CA GLY A 186 -1.78 4.85 6.16
C GLY A 186 -3.13 5.05 5.50
N THR A 187 -3.11 5.67 4.32
CA THR A 187 -4.31 5.83 3.50
C THR A 187 -4.13 5.32 2.08
N GLY A 188 -5.21 4.82 1.48
CA GLY A 188 -5.32 4.41 0.09
C GLY A 188 -6.70 4.75 -0.46
N GLU A 189 -6.99 4.30 -1.67
CA GLU A 189 -8.34 4.42 -2.23
C GLU A 189 -9.33 3.56 -1.42
N PRO A 190 -10.51 4.08 -1.01
CA PRO A 190 -11.50 3.32 -0.27
C PRO A 190 -11.86 1.99 -0.94
N GLY A 191 -11.89 0.91 -0.17
CA GLY A 191 -12.19 -0.44 -0.68
C GLY A 191 -11.05 -1.10 -1.48
N SER A 192 -9.96 -0.39 -1.78
CA SER A 192 -8.80 -1.00 -2.44
C SER A 192 -8.06 -1.97 -1.50
N THR A 193 -7.50 -3.04 -2.08
CA THR A 193 -6.62 -3.95 -1.38
C THR A 193 -5.23 -3.34 -1.27
N VAL A 194 -4.76 -3.09 -0.06
CA VAL A 194 -3.40 -2.60 0.22
C VAL A 194 -2.49 -3.79 0.44
N LYS A 195 -1.39 -3.87 -0.31
CA LYS A 195 -0.31 -4.85 -0.14
C LYS A 195 0.90 -4.16 0.48
N VAL A 196 1.40 -4.71 1.58
CA VAL A 196 2.67 -4.35 2.23
C VAL A 196 3.68 -5.48 1.99
N GLU A 197 4.81 -5.18 1.38
CA GLU A 197 5.93 -6.09 1.19
C GLU A 197 7.05 -5.72 2.15
N LEU A 198 7.40 -6.66 3.02
CA LEU A 198 8.43 -6.52 4.04
C LEU A 198 9.84 -6.67 3.44
N PRO A 199 10.91 -6.26 4.15
CA PRO A 199 12.29 -6.32 3.65
C PRO A 199 12.74 -7.71 3.19
N ASP A 200 12.19 -8.77 3.78
CA ASP A 200 12.48 -10.17 3.42
C ASP A 200 11.59 -10.74 2.31
N GLY A 201 10.78 -9.89 1.67
CA GLY A 201 9.87 -10.26 0.58
C GLY A 201 8.53 -10.83 1.03
N THR A 202 8.25 -10.91 2.34
CA THR A 202 6.94 -11.34 2.83
C THR A 202 5.86 -10.33 2.48
N GLU A 203 4.77 -10.80 1.90
CA GLU A 203 3.62 -9.96 1.55
C GLU A 203 2.51 -10.07 2.59
N LEU A 204 2.03 -8.92 3.03
CA LEU A 204 0.86 -8.76 3.89
C LEU A 204 -0.20 -7.99 3.11
N LYS A 205 -1.48 -8.25 3.40
CA LYS A 205 -2.60 -7.58 2.75
C LYS A 205 -3.60 -7.05 3.77
N GLY A 206 -4.16 -5.90 3.46
CA GLY A 206 -5.31 -5.31 4.13
C GLY A 206 -6.22 -4.65 3.12
N VAL A 207 -7.32 -4.06 3.59
CA VAL A 207 -8.25 -3.31 2.75
C VAL A 207 -8.39 -1.92 3.37
N ALA A 208 -8.39 -0.88 2.54
CA ALA A 208 -8.70 0.46 3.00
C ALA A 208 -10.21 0.58 3.28
N ASP A 209 -10.56 1.17 4.43
CA ASP A 209 -11.95 1.41 4.81
C ASP A 209 -12.64 2.44 3.89
N ASP A 210 -13.93 2.71 4.13
CA ASP A 210 -14.72 3.66 3.34
C ASP A 210 -14.17 5.10 3.41
N GLN A 211 -13.35 5.40 4.41
CA GLN A 211 -12.65 6.67 4.58
C GLN A 211 -11.23 6.65 3.99
N GLY A 212 -10.79 5.51 3.44
CA GLY A 212 -9.49 5.30 2.85
C GLY A 212 -8.39 4.93 3.84
N ASN A 213 -8.67 4.74 5.13
CA ASN A 213 -7.65 4.34 6.11
C ASN A 213 -7.43 2.83 6.06
N TYR A 214 -6.17 2.41 6.23
CA TYR A 214 -5.86 1.00 6.40
C TYR A 214 -4.94 0.78 7.61
N THR A 215 -5.02 -0.42 8.18
CA THR A 215 -4.11 -0.91 9.22
C THR A 215 -3.79 -2.36 8.90
N ILE A 216 -2.50 -2.69 8.83
CA ILE A 216 -2.01 -4.04 8.54
C ILE A 216 -1.06 -4.44 9.67
N ASP A 217 -1.42 -5.47 10.41
CA ASP A 217 -0.61 -5.99 11.52
C ASP A 217 0.69 -6.63 10.99
N LEU A 218 1.79 -6.30 11.64
CA LEU A 218 3.09 -6.90 11.34
C LEU A 218 3.26 -8.21 12.15
N PRO A 219 3.90 -9.25 11.56
CA PRO A 219 4.13 -10.50 12.27
C PRO A 219 4.98 -10.28 13.53
N SER A 220 4.47 -10.68 14.69
CA SER A 220 5.14 -10.48 15.99
C SER A 220 6.48 -11.21 16.15
N ASN A 221 6.74 -12.20 15.29
CA ASN A 221 8.01 -12.93 15.26
C ASN A 221 9.08 -12.25 14.39
N LYS A 222 8.75 -11.14 13.72
CA LYS A 222 9.70 -10.38 12.91
C LYS A 222 10.07 -9.09 13.62
N LYS A 223 11.38 -8.85 13.68
CA LYS A 223 11.95 -7.59 14.12
C LYS A 223 12.47 -6.87 12.89
N PHE A 224 12.19 -5.59 12.80
CA PHE A 224 12.74 -4.75 11.75
C PHE A 224 14.02 -4.11 12.26
N ASN A 225 15.02 -4.02 11.40
CA ASN A 225 16.22 -3.26 11.69
C ASN A 225 16.06 -1.86 11.09
N GLY A 226 16.69 -0.88 11.75
CA GLY A 226 16.85 0.45 11.19
C GLY A 226 17.44 0.42 9.79
N GLY A 227 16.88 1.22 8.88
CA GLY A 227 17.35 1.35 7.50
C GLY A 227 16.87 0.25 6.56
N GLU A 228 16.11 -0.74 7.03
CA GLU A 228 15.38 -1.64 6.14
C GLU A 228 14.24 -0.91 5.44
N SER A 229 13.76 -1.41 4.29
CA SER A 229 12.69 -0.76 3.53
C SER A 229 11.41 -1.60 3.46
N VAL A 230 10.26 -0.97 3.70
CA VAL A 230 8.93 -1.53 3.48
C VAL A 230 8.33 -0.91 2.22
N LYS A 231 7.70 -1.73 1.39
CA LYS A 231 7.05 -1.30 0.15
C LYS A 231 5.55 -1.46 0.24
N VAL A 232 4.78 -0.47 -0.19
CA VAL A 232 3.32 -0.48 -0.12
C VAL A 232 2.72 -0.15 -1.48
N THR A 233 1.74 -0.94 -1.89
CA THR A 233 0.95 -0.74 -3.11
C THR A 233 -0.53 -0.94 -2.79
N SER A 234 -1.41 -0.41 -3.63
CA SER A 234 -2.86 -0.64 -3.58
C SER A 234 -3.35 -1.23 -4.91
N THR A 235 -4.44 -1.98 -4.84
CA THR A 235 -5.11 -2.54 -6.02
C THR A 235 -6.61 -2.32 -5.85
N ASP A 236 -7.23 -1.64 -6.81
CA ASP A 236 -8.68 -1.35 -6.78
C ASP A 236 -9.52 -2.63 -7.02
N ALA A 237 -10.84 -2.48 -7.03
CA ALA A 237 -11.78 -3.59 -7.25
C ALA A 237 -11.70 -4.17 -8.67
N SER A 238 -11.23 -3.38 -9.63
CA SER A 238 -11.10 -3.72 -11.04
C SER A 238 -9.77 -4.41 -11.37
N GLY A 239 -8.83 -4.42 -10.41
CA GLY A 239 -7.53 -5.05 -10.51
C GLY A 239 -6.40 -4.12 -10.97
N ASN A 240 -6.63 -2.81 -11.08
CA ASN A 240 -5.58 -1.85 -11.42
C ASN A 240 -4.70 -1.59 -10.20
N LYS A 241 -3.38 -1.57 -10.41
CA LYS A 241 -2.39 -1.47 -9.34
C LYS A 241 -1.72 -0.09 -9.33
N SER A 242 -1.65 0.55 -8.17
CA SER A 242 -0.96 1.82 -7.99
C SER A 242 0.56 1.71 -8.10
N ASP A 243 1.20 2.87 -8.22
CA ASP A 243 2.64 3.01 -8.03
C ASP A 243 3.07 2.59 -6.62
N GLU A 244 4.31 2.13 -6.50
CA GLU A 244 4.89 1.68 -5.23
C GLU A 244 5.32 2.85 -4.34
N LYS A 245 4.95 2.79 -3.06
CA LYS A 245 5.47 3.64 -2.00
C LYS A 245 6.51 2.89 -1.18
N VAL A 246 7.76 3.37 -1.18
CA VAL A 246 8.85 2.84 -0.34
C VAL A 246 9.01 3.70 0.92
N ILE A 247 9.15 3.05 2.07
CA ILE A 247 9.38 3.67 3.38
C ILE A 247 10.58 3.01 4.05
N ASP A 248 11.53 3.81 4.51
CA ASP A 248 12.63 3.31 5.34
C ASP A 248 12.16 3.16 6.79
N VAL A 249 12.47 2.02 7.38
CA VAL A 249 12.23 1.72 8.79
C VAL A 249 13.19 2.57 9.60
N LYS A 250 12.62 3.42 10.46
CA LYS A 250 13.41 4.21 11.40
C LYS A 250 13.81 3.37 12.59
N ASP A 251 15.10 3.40 12.91
CA ASP A 251 15.59 2.78 14.12
C ASP A 251 15.13 3.55 15.36
N THR A 252 14.45 2.86 16.26
CA THR A 252 14.05 3.37 17.57
C THR A 252 14.42 2.42 18.70
N THR A 253 15.17 1.36 18.40
CA THR A 253 15.50 0.31 19.37
C THR A 253 16.80 0.68 20.08
N PRO A 254 16.79 0.94 21.39
CA PRO A 254 18.03 1.24 22.09
C PRO A 254 18.98 0.04 22.17
N PRO A 255 20.30 0.28 22.22
CA PRO A 255 21.27 -0.75 22.55
C PRO A 255 20.98 -1.32 23.95
N VAL A 256 21.34 -2.59 24.16
CA VAL A 256 21.36 -3.17 25.51
C VAL A 256 22.36 -2.40 26.38
N ALA A 257 22.06 -2.22 27.67
CA ALA A 257 22.97 -1.59 28.62
C ALA A 257 24.36 -2.26 28.58
N PRO A 258 25.46 -1.48 28.52
CA PRO A 258 26.80 -2.04 28.50
C PRO A 258 27.07 -2.95 29.70
N THR A 259 27.82 -4.01 29.44
CA THR A 259 28.52 -4.71 30.51
C THR A 259 29.76 -3.92 30.90
N VAL A 260 30.20 -4.08 32.14
CA VAL A 260 31.38 -3.41 32.68
C VAL A 260 32.16 -4.44 33.49
N SER A 261 33.46 -4.51 33.27
CA SER A 261 34.40 -5.34 34.05
C SER A 261 34.55 -4.79 35.47
N GLU A 262 35.13 -5.56 36.39
CA GLU A 262 35.40 -5.04 37.75
C GLU A 262 36.28 -3.79 37.68
N VAL A 263 35.86 -2.73 38.36
CA VAL A 263 36.61 -1.47 38.51
C VAL A 263 37.03 -1.35 39.97
N THR A 264 38.31 -1.08 40.21
CA THR A 264 38.88 -0.93 41.54
C THR A 264 39.50 0.46 41.72
N SER A 265 39.87 0.80 42.96
CA SER A 265 40.58 2.05 43.30
C SER A 265 41.87 2.26 42.50
N GLU A 266 42.47 1.17 42.00
CA GLU A 266 43.71 1.15 41.24
C GLU A 266 43.50 0.98 39.72
N SER A 267 42.25 0.86 39.25
CA SER A 267 41.95 0.76 37.82
C SER A 267 42.33 2.04 37.08
N THR A 268 43.05 1.90 35.97
CA THR A 268 43.37 3.01 35.07
C THR A 268 42.41 3.13 33.89
N GLN A 269 41.53 2.14 33.71
CA GLN A 269 40.61 2.03 32.59
C GLN A 269 39.29 1.41 33.04
N VAL A 270 38.21 1.73 32.32
CA VAL A 270 36.94 1.02 32.36
C VAL A 270 36.81 0.22 31.07
N THR A 271 36.66 -1.10 31.20
CA THR A 271 36.50 -2.01 30.07
C THR A 271 35.18 -2.76 30.16
N GLY A 272 34.63 -3.15 29.03
CA GLY A 272 33.40 -3.94 29.00
C GLY A 272 32.93 -4.23 27.58
N THR A 273 31.67 -4.63 27.46
CA THR A 273 31.05 -4.88 26.15
C THR A 273 29.75 -4.09 25.97
N GLY A 274 29.41 -3.79 24.72
CA GLY A 274 28.15 -3.18 24.31
C GLY A 274 27.83 -3.57 22.86
N GLU A 275 26.80 -2.95 22.29
CA GLU A 275 26.50 -3.11 20.86
C GLU A 275 27.66 -2.56 20.01
N PRO A 276 28.17 -3.29 18.99
CA PRO A 276 29.27 -2.83 18.14
C PRO A 276 29.02 -1.48 17.47
N GLY A 277 30.04 -0.62 17.43
CA GLY A 277 29.97 0.71 16.82
C GLY A 277 29.22 1.79 17.62
N SER A 278 28.57 1.43 18.73
CA SER A 278 27.87 2.35 19.61
C SER A 278 28.84 3.17 20.49
N THR A 279 28.43 4.39 20.82
CA THR A 279 29.19 5.28 21.72
C THR A 279 28.86 4.95 23.18
N VAL A 280 29.87 4.52 23.95
CA VAL A 280 29.75 4.26 25.38
C VAL A 280 30.14 5.50 26.17
N LYS A 281 29.33 5.88 27.15
CA LYS A 281 29.59 6.99 28.07
C LYS A 281 29.74 6.49 29.49
N VAL A 282 30.82 6.88 30.16
CA VAL A 282 31.08 6.64 31.59
C VAL A 282 31.03 7.97 32.33
N GLU A 283 30.01 8.15 33.16
CA GLU A 283 29.91 9.29 34.08
C GLU A 283 30.57 8.94 35.42
N LEU A 284 31.53 9.76 35.81
CA LEU A 284 32.28 9.66 37.06
C LEU A 284 31.49 10.26 38.23
N PRO A 285 31.87 10.01 39.51
CA PRO A 285 31.12 10.47 40.67
C PRO A 285 31.01 11.99 40.79
N ASP A 286 31.91 12.73 40.13
CA ASP A 286 31.92 14.20 40.09
C ASP A 286 31.17 14.79 38.88
N GLY A 287 30.47 13.95 38.10
CA GLY A 287 29.71 14.33 36.91
C GLY A 287 30.54 14.48 35.64
N THR A 288 31.84 14.19 35.68
CA THR A 288 32.66 14.15 34.45
C THR A 288 32.24 12.98 33.57
N VAL A 289 31.98 13.23 32.30
CA VAL A 289 31.61 12.20 31.32
C VAL A 289 32.81 11.88 30.43
N LEU A 290 33.10 10.60 30.29
CA LEU A 290 34.11 10.05 29.39
C LEU A 290 33.41 9.25 28.30
N ASP A 291 33.86 9.42 27.05
CA ASP A 291 33.28 8.73 25.90
C ASP A 291 34.27 7.68 25.35
N GLY A 292 33.73 6.58 24.86
CA GLY A 292 34.43 5.55 24.10
C GLY A 292 33.51 4.98 23.03
N VAL A 293 34.04 4.12 22.16
CA VAL A 293 33.26 3.43 21.12
C VAL A 293 33.55 1.94 21.23
N THR A 294 32.53 1.11 21.05
CA THR A 294 32.68 -0.34 20.95
C THR A 294 33.25 -0.72 19.59
N ASP A 295 34.21 -1.64 19.58
CA ASP A 295 34.74 -2.23 18.35
C ASP A 295 33.70 -3.15 17.64
N ASP A 296 34.07 -3.70 16.48
CA ASP A 296 33.21 -4.61 15.70
C ASP A 296 32.83 -5.90 16.47
N GLN A 297 33.58 -6.23 17.54
CA GLN A 297 33.31 -7.34 18.44
C GLN A 297 32.51 -6.92 19.69
N GLY A 298 32.19 -5.63 19.81
CA GLY A 298 31.43 -5.06 20.91
C GLY A 298 32.26 -4.70 22.14
N ASN A 299 33.59 -4.78 22.12
CA ASN A 299 34.43 -4.42 23.27
C ASN A 299 34.72 -2.93 23.28
N TYR A 300 34.77 -2.33 24.47
CA TYR A 300 35.24 -0.95 24.65
C TYR A 300 36.28 -0.85 25.76
N THR A 301 37.12 0.17 25.68
CA THR A 301 38.08 0.56 26.71
C THR A 301 38.11 2.08 26.80
N ILE A 302 37.91 2.61 28.00
CA ILE A 302 37.88 4.04 28.29
C ILE A 302 38.90 4.34 29.38
N ASP A 303 39.87 5.19 29.08
CA ASP A 303 40.90 5.60 30.05
C ASP A 303 40.31 6.48 31.16
N LEU A 304 40.63 6.14 32.42
CA LEU A 304 40.27 6.96 33.57
C LEU A 304 41.29 8.10 33.74
N PRO A 305 40.88 9.28 34.22
CA PRO A 305 41.78 10.42 34.34
C PRO A 305 42.86 10.15 35.40
N THR A 306 44.14 10.23 35.02
CA THR A 306 45.28 9.92 35.91
C THR A 306 45.40 10.86 37.11
N ASN A 307 44.71 12.01 37.08
CA ASN A 307 44.67 12.98 38.17
C ASN A 307 43.53 12.72 39.17
N LYS A 308 42.69 11.70 38.94
CA LYS A 308 41.64 11.30 39.86
C LYS A 308 42.03 9.99 40.52
N LYS A 309 41.85 9.95 41.84
CA LYS A 309 41.96 8.73 42.64
C LYS A 309 40.58 8.34 43.13
N PHE A 310 40.25 7.07 43.00
CA PHE A 310 39.06 6.48 43.60
C PHE A 310 39.48 5.82 44.91
N ASN A 311 38.66 5.97 45.95
CA ASN A 311 38.94 5.40 47.28
C ASN A 311 38.11 4.14 47.54
N GLY A 312 37.29 3.73 46.56
CA GLY A 312 36.33 2.65 46.71
C GLY A 312 35.01 3.10 47.34
N GLY A 313 33.94 2.42 46.96
CA GLY A 313 32.56 2.77 47.31
C GLY A 313 31.95 3.86 46.42
N GLU A 314 32.72 4.52 45.54
CA GLU A 314 32.16 5.46 44.57
C GLU A 314 31.44 4.74 43.43
N GLN A 315 30.49 5.42 42.78
CA GLN A 315 29.71 4.86 41.68
C GLN A 315 30.09 5.44 40.33
N LEU A 316 30.28 4.58 39.33
CA LEU A 316 30.34 4.99 37.92
C LEU A 316 29.04 4.57 37.22
N LYS A 317 28.57 5.43 36.31
CA LYS A 317 27.37 5.17 35.50
C LYS A 317 27.75 5.02 34.05
N VAL A 318 27.31 3.94 33.43
CA VAL A 318 27.69 3.58 32.06
C VAL A 318 26.45 3.44 31.19
N THR A 319 26.44 4.12 30.05
CA THR A 319 25.36 4.02 29.04
C THR A 319 25.98 3.86 27.65
N SER A 320 25.21 3.36 26.69
CA SER A 320 25.59 3.31 25.28
C SER A 320 24.58 4.06 24.42
N THR A 321 25.00 4.57 23.28
CA THR A 321 24.15 5.22 22.28
C THR A 321 24.51 4.69 20.90
N ASP A 322 23.53 4.15 20.18
CA ASP A 322 23.73 3.61 18.84
C ASP A 322 23.92 4.73 17.79
N ALA A 323 24.14 4.33 16.52
CA ALA A 323 24.32 5.26 15.41
C ALA A 323 23.07 6.10 15.09
N SER A 324 21.89 5.61 15.47
CA SER A 324 20.59 6.24 15.27
C SER A 324 20.24 7.23 16.40
N GLY A 325 21.05 7.23 17.47
CA GLY A 325 20.89 8.11 18.63
C GLY A 325 20.05 7.52 19.76
N ASN A 326 19.67 6.24 19.71
CA ASN A 326 18.92 5.61 20.79
C ASN A 326 19.87 5.27 21.95
N LYS A 327 19.46 5.59 23.18
CA LYS A 327 20.31 5.45 24.38
C LYS A 327 19.86 4.26 25.23
N SER A 328 20.81 3.40 25.62
CA SER A 328 20.58 2.27 26.50
C SER A 328 20.10 2.69 27.90
N ASP A 329 19.59 1.71 28.65
CA ASP A 329 19.51 1.80 30.10
C ASP A 329 20.89 2.04 30.73
N GLU A 330 20.88 2.65 31.92
CA GLU A 330 22.08 2.94 32.72
C GLU A 330 22.56 1.71 33.49
N LYS A 331 23.86 1.42 33.40
CA LYS A 331 24.56 0.46 34.24
C LYS A 331 25.36 1.19 35.31
N VAL A 332 25.01 0.98 36.58
CA VAL A 332 25.79 1.48 37.72
C VAL A 332 26.78 0.41 38.17
N ILE A 333 28.02 0.81 38.45
CA ILE A 333 29.05 -0.03 39.10
C ILE A 333 29.61 0.69 40.31
N ASP A 334 29.91 -0.07 41.37
CA ASP A 334 30.63 0.43 42.54
C ASP A 334 32.13 0.15 42.35
N VAL A 335 32.96 1.17 42.58
CA VAL A 335 34.41 1.02 42.58
C VAL A 335 34.81 0.25 43.82
N LYS A 336 35.55 -0.84 43.66
CA LYS A 336 36.01 -1.65 44.79
C LYS A 336 37.32 -1.11 45.33
N ASP A 337 37.40 -0.88 46.64
CA ASP A 337 38.69 -0.53 47.24
C ASP A 337 39.62 -1.74 47.20
N THR A 338 40.78 -1.55 46.57
CA THR A 338 41.88 -2.52 46.55
C THR A 338 43.19 -1.92 47.04
N THR A 339 43.15 -0.66 47.49
CA THR A 339 44.32 0.05 48.00
C THR A 339 44.71 -0.60 49.33
N PRO A 340 45.90 -1.22 49.45
CA PRO A 340 46.32 -1.76 50.73
C PRO A 340 46.51 -0.61 51.73
N PRO A 341 46.23 -0.85 53.03
CA PRO A 341 46.46 0.17 54.02
C PRO A 341 47.95 0.52 54.10
N VAL A 342 48.25 1.76 54.46
CA VAL A 342 49.65 2.20 54.63
C VAL A 342 50.34 1.33 55.68
N ALA A 343 51.56 0.86 55.36
CA ALA A 343 52.33 0.03 56.27
C ALA A 343 52.51 0.71 57.64
N PRO A 344 52.25 0.01 58.77
CA PRO A 344 52.38 0.61 60.08
C PRO A 344 53.84 0.97 60.38
N THR A 345 54.04 2.11 61.01
CA THR A 345 55.32 2.47 61.64
C THR A 345 55.34 1.94 63.06
N VAL A 346 56.53 1.65 63.58
CA VAL A 346 56.73 1.14 64.94
C VAL A 346 57.68 2.09 65.66
N SER A 347 57.27 2.58 66.82
CA SER A 347 58.15 3.32 67.74
C SER A 347 59.24 2.41 68.29
N GLU A 348 60.32 2.96 68.84
CA GLU A 348 61.41 2.14 69.40
C GLU A 348 60.88 1.13 70.44
N VAL A 349 61.20 -0.15 70.22
CA VAL A 349 60.87 -1.26 71.14
C VAL A 349 62.15 -1.77 71.77
N THR A 350 62.19 -1.80 73.10
CA THR A 350 63.31 -2.31 73.90
C THR A 350 62.90 -3.56 74.67
N SER A 351 63.87 -4.26 75.28
CA SER A 351 63.60 -5.46 76.10
C SER A 351 62.75 -5.18 77.34
N GLU A 352 62.54 -3.91 77.71
CA GLU A 352 61.76 -3.48 78.86
C GLU A 352 60.46 -2.74 78.43
N SER A 353 60.17 -2.64 77.13
CA SER A 353 58.95 -1.99 76.64
C SER A 353 57.72 -2.77 77.06
N PRO A 354 56.74 -2.16 77.76
CA PRO A 354 55.50 -2.84 78.14
C PRO A 354 54.50 -2.95 76.99
N GLN A 355 54.74 -2.25 75.88
CA GLN A 355 53.81 -2.09 74.76
C GLN A 355 54.59 -1.92 73.45
N VAL A 356 53.96 -2.24 72.33
CA VAL A 356 54.36 -1.79 70.99
C VAL A 356 53.40 -0.69 70.57
N SER A 357 53.93 0.47 70.22
CA SER A 357 53.16 1.60 69.72
C SER A 357 53.73 2.11 68.40
N GLY A 358 52.92 2.86 67.67
CA GLY A 358 53.32 3.40 66.38
C GLY A 358 52.13 4.05 65.67
N THR A 359 52.28 4.29 64.37
CA THR A 359 51.19 4.82 63.53
C THR A 359 50.81 3.83 62.45
N ALA A 360 49.52 3.70 62.16
CA ALA A 360 49.00 2.99 61.00
C ALA A 360 47.87 3.81 60.38
N GLU A 361 47.26 3.33 59.30
CA GLU A 361 46.05 3.95 58.77
C GLU A 361 44.91 3.89 59.78
N ALA A 362 44.17 4.99 59.96
CA ALA A 362 43.10 5.08 60.94
C ALA A 362 42.04 3.98 60.73
N GLY A 363 41.63 3.31 61.81
CA GLY A 363 40.70 2.19 61.76
C GLY A 363 41.27 0.88 61.20
N SER A 364 42.51 0.86 60.71
CA SER A 364 43.17 -0.38 60.28
C SER A 364 43.57 -1.26 61.47
N THR A 365 43.53 -2.58 61.29
CA THR A 365 44.02 -3.54 62.27
C THR A 365 45.52 -3.75 62.09
N VAL A 366 46.28 -3.41 63.12
CA VAL A 366 47.71 -3.70 63.23
C VAL A 366 47.91 -5.05 63.91
N LYS A 367 48.76 -5.89 63.31
CA LYS A 367 49.14 -7.19 63.84
C LYS A 367 50.63 -7.19 64.21
N VAL A 368 50.94 -7.62 65.43
CA VAL A 368 52.31 -7.78 65.93
C VAL A 368 52.55 -9.27 66.16
N GLU A 369 53.51 -9.86 65.46
CA GLU A 369 53.97 -11.22 65.69
C GLU A 369 55.20 -11.22 66.60
N LEU A 370 55.09 -11.89 67.74
CA LEU A 370 56.18 -12.05 68.70
C LEU A 370 57.14 -13.17 68.23
N PRO A 371 58.42 -13.18 68.67
CA PRO A 371 59.41 -14.19 68.25
C PRO A 371 59.03 -15.66 68.54
N ASN A 372 58.07 -15.89 69.45
CA ASN A 372 57.53 -17.21 69.75
C ASN A 372 56.33 -17.61 68.85
N GLY A 373 56.02 -16.80 67.83
CA GLY A 373 54.87 -16.99 66.92
C GLY A 373 53.53 -16.54 67.51
N THR A 374 53.49 -15.89 68.68
CA THR A 374 52.23 -15.35 69.23
C THR A 374 51.85 -14.07 68.49
N GLU A 375 50.60 -14.00 68.04
CA GLU A 375 50.07 -12.83 67.33
C GLU A 375 49.23 -11.98 68.27
N LEU A 376 49.54 -10.68 68.31
CA LEU A 376 48.77 -9.66 69.00
C LEU A 376 48.14 -8.74 67.96
N THR A 377 46.97 -8.19 68.26
CA THR A 377 46.29 -7.25 67.36
C THR A 377 45.86 -6.00 68.12
N GLY A 378 45.86 -4.87 67.42
CA GLY A 378 45.31 -3.60 67.88
C GLY A 378 44.72 -2.86 66.69
N VAL A 379 43.81 -1.92 66.93
CA VAL A 379 43.24 -1.07 65.87
C VAL A 379 43.84 0.32 66.04
N ALA A 380 44.28 0.94 64.96
CA ALA A 380 44.71 2.33 64.99
C ALA A 380 43.50 3.25 65.20
N ASP A 381 43.63 4.23 66.09
CA ASP A 381 42.59 5.21 66.36
C ASP A 381 42.31 6.14 65.16
N ASP A 382 41.33 7.04 65.29
CA ASP A 382 40.97 8.00 64.24
C ASP A 382 42.13 8.95 63.87
N GLN A 383 43.14 9.05 64.71
CA GLN A 383 44.36 9.82 64.48
C GLN A 383 45.51 8.96 63.92
N GLY A 384 45.26 7.66 63.70
CA GLY A 384 46.23 6.70 63.17
C GLY A 384 47.22 6.16 64.22
N ASN A 385 47.07 6.45 65.51
CA ASN A 385 47.96 5.90 66.54
C ASN A 385 47.45 4.54 67.01
N TYR A 386 48.35 3.60 67.27
CA TYR A 386 48.00 2.33 67.89
C TYR A 386 48.91 2.04 69.07
N THR A 387 48.41 1.24 70.02
CA THR A 387 49.18 0.69 71.14
C THR A 387 48.69 -0.73 71.40
N ILE A 388 49.62 -1.67 71.47
CA ILE A 388 49.37 -3.09 71.72
C ILE A 388 50.20 -3.50 72.93
N ASP A 389 49.55 -3.87 74.02
CA ASP A 389 50.22 -4.29 75.26
C ASP A 389 50.97 -5.63 75.05
N LEU A 390 52.22 -5.68 75.52
CA LEU A 390 53.02 -6.90 75.51
C LEU A 390 52.73 -7.75 76.75
N PRO A 391 52.73 -9.09 76.65
CA PRO A 391 52.43 -9.96 77.78
C PRO A 391 53.47 -9.80 78.90
N ALA A 392 53.00 -9.45 80.09
CA ALA A 392 53.84 -9.32 81.28
C ALA A 392 54.56 -10.66 81.56
N ASN A 393 55.90 -10.63 81.55
CA ASN A 393 56.85 -11.73 81.84
C ASN A 393 57.59 -12.38 80.64
N GLN A 394 57.51 -11.84 79.43
CA GLN A 394 58.41 -12.24 78.35
C GLN A 394 59.55 -11.23 78.18
N LYS A 395 60.80 -11.66 78.41
CA LYS A 395 61.99 -10.89 78.03
C LYS A 395 62.31 -11.18 76.57
N PHE A 396 62.02 -10.23 75.69
CA PHE A 396 62.40 -10.31 74.29
C PHE A 396 63.90 -9.98 74.18
N ARG A 397 64.72 -11.00 73.87
CA ARG A 397 66.16 -10.84 73.64
C ARG A 397 66.37 -10.52 72.17
N GLY A 398 67.07 -9.41 71.90
CA GLY A 398 67.44 -8.96 70.55
C GLY A 398 68.43 -9.89 69.86
#